data_AF-A0A101FLJ9-F1
#
_entry.id   AF-A0A101FLJ9-F1
#
_cell.length_a   1.000
_cell.length_b   1.000
_cell.length_c   1.000
_cell.angle_alpha   90.00
_cell.angle_beta   90.00
_cell.angle_gamma   90.00
#
_symmetry.space_group_name_H-M   'P 1'
#
loop_
_entity.id
_entity.type
_entity.pdbx_description
1 polymer ?
#
loop_
_entity_poly.entity_id
_entity_poly.type
_entity_poly.pdbx_seq_one_letter_code
_entity_poly.pdbx_strand_id
1 'polypeptide(L)'
;EALKIDNSVRVQLEPSLPTSGTLDITVDGYTHKIDLAQADLDSNGLTPEELVSVINARFQGQDVRAELASESGNDYLVLFSPRGLTIEASGGVLVGGTASSVSRGGSGPSNQVLARRTAANQNETDFFGLLEDLSDAMRSGDITGISDSLLPKIDAFTDNLFKVRGRVGALQLRYETSRKRLQQNDVSLQELQSKISDTDLAEAITRFQMAQSVYQASLATIARIIQPTLVDFLS
;
A
#
# COMPACT_ATOMS: atom_id res chain seq x y z
N GLU A 1 3.57 -13.31 8.24
CA GLU A 1 3.43 -13.21 6.78
C GLU A 1 3.84 -11.81 6.34
N ALA A 2 5.01 -11.68 5.72
CA ALA A 2 5.42 -10.40 5.15
C ALA A 2 4.47 -10.07 3.99
N LEU A 3 4.03 -8.80 3.88
CA LEU A 3 3.32 -8.35 2.69
C LEU A 3 4.26 -8.59 1.50
N LYS A 4 3.91 -9.53 0.61
CA LYS A 4 4.55 -9.70 -0.70
C LYS A 4 4.15 -8.50 -1.56
N ILE A 5 4.84 -7.38 -1.34
CA ILE A 5 4.64 -6.12 -2.09
C ILE A 5 5.36 -6.19 -3.44
N ASP A 6 6.32 -7.11 -3.59
CA ASP A 6 7.06 -7.31 -4.83
C ASP A 6 6.27 -8.14 -5.85
N ASN A 7 5.88 -7.47 -6.94
CA ASN A 7 5.31 -8.07 -8.14
C ASN A 7 6.42 -8.66 -9.04
N SER A 8 7.41 -9.30 -8.43
CA SER A 8 8.52 -9.92 -9.14
C SER A 8 8.19 -11.37 -9.46
N VAL A 9 8.39 -11.77 -10.72
CA VAL A 9 8.51 -13.18 -11.07
C VAL A 9 9.85 -13.66 -10.55
N ARG A 10 9.85 -14.72 -9.75
CA ARG A 10 11.08 -15.40 -9.34
C ARG A 10 10.97 -16.85 -9.71
N VAL A 11 11.88 -17.33 -10.55
CA VAL A 11 11.85 -18.69 -11.09
C VAL A 11 13.27 -19.24 -11.18
N GLN A 12 13.43 -20.50 -10.80
CA GLN A 12 14.70 -21.19 -10.88
C GLN A 12 15.03 -21.47 -12.35
N LEU A 13 16.28 -21.26 -12.73
CA LEU A 13 16.80 -21.60 -14.04
C LEU A 13 17.19 -23.08 -14.10
N GLU A 14 17.03 -23.69 -15.27
CA GLU A 14 17.50 -25.07 -15.49
C GLU A 14 19.03 -25.14 -15.27
N PRO A 15 19.56 -26.19 -14.63
CA PRO A 15 21.00 -26.33 -14.32
C PRO A 15 21.90 -26.26 -15.56
N SER A 16 21.35 -26.64 -16.71
CA SER A 16 21.95 -26.48 -18.03
C SER A 16 20.97 -25.74 -18.91
N LEU A 17 21.29 -24.51 -19.30
CA LEU A 17 20.40 -23.70 -20.12
C LEU A 17 20.35 -24.26 -21.55
N PRO A 18 19.16 -24.35 -22.16
CA PRO A 18 19.05 -24.81 -23.53
C PRO A 18 19.69 -23.78 -24.49
N THR A 19 20.45 -24.28 -25.46
CA THR A 19 21.11 -23.45 -26.49
C THR A 19 20.19 -23.13 -27.69
N SER A 20 18.93 -23.60 -27.65
CA SER A 20 17.94 -23.35 -28.69
C SER A 20 16.53 -23.32 -28.10
N GLY A 21 15.60 -22.68 -28.82
CA GLY A 21 14.22 -22.47 -28.38
C GLY A 21 13.92 -21.00 -28.11
N THR A 22 12.72 -20.71 -27.60
CA THR A 22 12.32 -19.33 -27.25
C THR A 22 11.98 -19.19 -25.77
N LEU A 23 12.38 -18.05 -25.19
CA LEU A 23 11.87 -17.56 -23.91
C LEU A 23 10.83 -16.50 -24.25
N ASP A 24 9.59 -16.82 -23.93
CA ASP A 24 8.44 -15.97 -24.19
C ASP A 24 8.12 -15.18 -22.91
N ILE A 25 8.32 -13.86 -22.95
CA ILE A 25 7.99 -12.95 -21.84
C ILE A 25 6.76 -12.15 -22.24
N THR A 26 5.62 -12.46 -21.64
CA THR A 26 4.38 -11.72 -21.80
C THR A 26 4.29 -10.61 -20.76
N VAL A 27 4.10 -9.38 -21.24
CA VAL A 27 3.93 -8.20 -20.40
C VAL A 27 2.64 -7.54 -20.80
N ASP A 28 1.69 -7.43 -19.86
CA ASP A 28 0.40 -6.77 -20.10
C ASP A 28 -0.31 -7.28 -21.38
N GLY A 29 -0.23 -8.59 -21.62
CA GLY A 29 -0.81 -9.29 -22.78
C GLY A 29 0.03 -9.30 -24.06
N TYR A 30 1.14 -8.57 -24.14
CA TYR A 30 2.04 -8.62 -25.30
C TYR A 30 3.22 -9.57 -25.06
N THR A 31 3.34 -10.60 -25.90
CA THR A 31 4.41 -11.60 -25.80
C THR A 31 5.65 -11.21 -26.58
N HIS A 32 6.74 -11.01 -25.85
CA HIS A 32 8.09 -10.85 -26.35
C HIS A 32 8.78 -12.20 -26.47
N LYS A 33 8.92 -12.73 -27.69
CA LYS A 33 9.71 -13.94 -27.96
C LYS A 33 11.20 -13.62 -28.04
N ILE A 34 12.00 -14.21 -27.17
CA ILE A 34 13.47 -14.11 -27.17
C ILE A 34 14.00 -15.42 -27.72
N ASP A 35 14.76 -15.35 -28.82
CA ASP A 35 15.43 -16.53 -29.38
C ASP A 35 16.70 -16.81 -28.58
N LEU A 36 16.80 -18.00 -27.99
CA LEU A 36 17.93 -18.40 -27.15
C LEU A 36 19.17 -18.70 -28.00
N ALA A 37 19.01 -19.07 -29.27
CA ALA A 37 20.14 -19.33 -30.16
C ALA A 37 20.86 -18.02 -30.56
N GLN A 38 20.15 -16.89 -30.53
CA GLN A 38 20.73 -15.55 -30.76
C GLN A 38 21.22 -14.89 -29.47
N ALA A 39 20.91 -15.47 -28.31
CA ALA A 39 21.31 -14.97 -27.01
C ALA A 39 22.71 -15.45 -26.59
N ASP A 40 23.20 -16.54 -27.17
CA ASP A 40 24.57 -17.05 -27.04
C ASP A 40 25.54 -16.15 -27.83
N LEU A 41 26.41 -15.42 -27.14
CA LEU A 41 27.34 -14.46 -27.73
C LEU A 41 28.75 -15.05 -27.94
N ASP A 42 29.08 -16.17 -27.31
CA ASP A 42 30.45 -16.66 -27.20
C ASP A 42 30.64 -18.13 -27.64
N SER A 43 29.58 -18.80 -28.10
CA SER A 43 29.56 -20.19 -28.58
C SER A 43 29.91 -21.25 -27.52
N ASN A 44 30.01 -20.86 -26.23
CA ASN A 44 30.24 -21.78 -25.11
C ASN A 44 28.93 -22.20 -24.42
N GLY A 45 27.79 -21.78 -24.97
CA GLY A 45 26.47 -22.00 -24.42
C GLY A 45 26.00 -20.82 -23.59
N LEU A 46 24.68 -20.62 -23.59
CA LEU A 46 24.04 -19.50 -22.91
C LEU A 46 24.33 -19.51 -21.41
N THR A 47 24.95 -18.44 -20.90
CA THR A 47 25.11 -18.23 -19.45
C THR A 47 23.91 -17.51 -18.83
N PRO A 48 23.62 -17.72 -17.52
CA PRO A 48 22.56 -16.98 -16.83
C PRO A 48 22.72 -15.45 -16.90
N GLU A 49 23.96 -14.95 -16.85
CA GLU A 49 24.27 -13.53 -16.95
C GLU A 49 23.97 -12.96 -18.35
N GLU A 50 24.31 -13.71 -19.41
CA GLU A 50 23.98 -13.33 -20.78
C GLU A 50 22.48 -13.31 -21.01
N LEU A 51 21.75 -14.30 -20.49
CA LEU A 51 20.29 -14.33 -20.56
C LEU A 51 19.68 -13.06 -19.95
N VAL A 52 20.14 -12.65 -18.75
CA VAL A 52 19.69 -11.41 -18.10
C VAL A 52 20.03 -10.18 -18.93
N SER A 53 21.23 -10.13 -19.53
CA SER A 53 21.65 -9.05 -20.42
C SER A 53 20.75 -8.94 -21.65
N VAL A 54 20.44 -10.06 -22.31
CA VAL A 54 19.56 -10.12 -23.49
C VAL A 54 18.15 -9.67 -23.17
N ILE A 55 17.59 -10.12 -22.03
CA ILE A 55 16.27 -9.67 -21.57
C ILE A 55 16.30 -8.14 -21.33
N ASN A 56 17.27 -7.64 -20.58
CA ASN A 56 17.38 -6.21 -20.30
C ASN A 56 17.59 -5.36 -21.56
N ALA A 57 18.37 -5.86 -22.53
CA ALA A 57 18.59 -5.20 -23.82
C ALA A 57 17.31 -5.13 -24.65
N ARG A 58 16.51 -6.20 -24.67
CA ARG A 58 15.23 -6.24 -25.38
C ARG A 58 14.21 -5.23 -24.83
N PHE A 59 14.11 -5.12 -23.51
CA PHE A 59 13.14 -4.24 -22.86
C PHE A 59 13.67 -2.83 -22.58
N GLN A 60 14.95 -2.57 -22.80
CA GLN A 60 15.62 -1.28 -22.60
C GLN A 60 15.35 -0.67 -21.20
N GLY A 61 15.11 -1.55 -20.20
CA GLY A 61 14.78 -1.18 -18.83
C GLY A 61 13.44 -0.45 -18.63
N GLN A 62 12.55 -0.46 -19.62
CA GLN A 62 11.24 0.20 -19.57
C GLN A 62 10.16 -0.68 -18.92
N ASP A 63 9.72 -1.72 -19.62
CA ASP A 63 8.57 -2.51 -19.20
C ASP A 63 8.97 -3.71 -18.33
N VAL A 64 10.14 -4.31 -18.57
CA VAL A 64 10.70 -5.40 -17.75
C VAL A 64 12.17 -5.12 -17.44
N ARG A 65 12.57 -5.49 -16.23
CA ARG A 65 13.96 -5.64 -15.82
C ARG A 65 14.19 -7.06 -15.32
N ALA A 66 15.30 -7.63 -15.72
CA ALA A 66 15.78 -8.92 -15.27
C ALA A 66 16.99 -8.75 -14.34
N GLU A 67 17.04 -9.58 -13.32
CA GLU A 67 18.16 -9.70 -12.37
C GLU A 67 18.43 -11.17 -12.09
N LEU A 68 19.70 -11.50 -11.89
CA LEU A 68 20.15 -12.83 -11.50
C LEU A 68 20.29 -12.89 -9.98
N ALA A 69 19.65 -13.87 -9.35
CA ALA A 69 19.81 -14.13 -7.92
C ALA A 69 20.27 -15.57 -7.72
N SER A 70 21.44 -15.77 -7.12
CA SER A 70 21.93 -17.11 -6.78
C SER A 70 21.67 -17.41 -5.30
N GLU A 71 20.96 -18.50 -5.01
CA GLU A 71 20.65 -18.92 -3.63
C GLU A 71 20.90 -20.42 -3.47
N SER A 72 21.74 -20.78 -2.49
CA SER A 72 22.09 -22.18 -2.18
C SER A 72 22.62 -23.00 -3.38
N GLY A 73 23.33 -22.36 -4.31
CA GLY A 73 23.91 -23.00 -5.50
C GLY A 73 22.95 -23.19 -6.67
N ASN A 74 21.72 -22.65 -6.58
CA ASN A 74 20.79 -22.57 -7.71
C ASN A 74 20.65 -21.13 -8.17
N ASP A 75 20.57 -20.95 -9.50
CA ASP A 75 20.37 -19.65 -10.11
C ASP A 75 18.89 -19.38 -10.35
N TYR A 76 18.45 -18.19 -9.99
CA TYR A 76 17.09 -17.72 -10.15
C TYR A 76 17.06 -16.51 -11.07
N LEU A 77 16.19 -16.57 -12.07
CA LEU A 77 15.81 -15.41 -12.84
C LEU A 77 14.73 -14.64 -12.08
N VAL A 78 15.02 -13.38 -11.77
CA VAL A 78 14.07 -12.45 -11.17
C VAL A 78 13.66 -11.43 -12.22
N LEU A 79 12.37 -11.37 -12.55
CA LEU A 79 11.81 -10.37 -13.46
C LEU A 79 10.90 -9.44 -12.69
N PHE A 80 11.04 -8.14 -12.89
CA PHE A 80 10.13 -7.15 -12.32
C PHE A 80 9.85 -6.03 -13.31
N SER A 81 8.66 -5.44 -13.22
CA SER A 81 8.28 -4.30 -14.06
C SER A 81 8.44 -3.01 -13.28
N PRO A 82 9.32 -2.06 -13.69
CA PRO A 82 9.39 -0.72 -13.10
C PRO A 82 8.06 0.04 -13.14
N ARG A 83 7.21 -0.29 -14.12
CA ARG A 83 5.87 0.31 -14.31
C ARG A 83 4.75 -0.41 -13.57
N GLY A 84 5.07 -1.45 -12.80
CA GLY A 84 4.09 -2.27 -12.05
C GLY A 84 3.17 -3.16 -12.91
N LEU A 85 3.56 -3.52 -14.13
CA LEU A 85 2.83 -4.43 -15.01
C LEU A 85 2.94 -5.89 -14.54
N THR A 86 1.97 -6.72 -14.93
CA THR A 86 2.03 -8.17 -14.77
C THR A 86 2.97 -8.76 -15.82
N ILE A 87 3.76 -9.74 -15.40
CA ILE A 87 4.76 -10.42 -16.22
C ILE A 87 4.50 -11.91 -16.15
N GLU A 88 4.49 -12.57 -17.29
CA GLU A 88 4.53 -14.02 -17.40
C GLU A 88 5.72 -14.41 -18.27
N ALA A 89 6.52 -15.35 -17.80
CA ALA A 89 7.66 -15.90 -18.53
C ALA A 89 7.44 -17.39 -18.75
N SER A 90 7.66 -17.86 -19.97
CA SER A 90 7.57 -19.28 -20.30
C SER A 90 8.69 -19.68 -21.26
N GLY A 91 9.24 -20.87 -21.07
CA GLY A 91 10.34 -21.37 -21.90
C GLY A 91 11.14 -22.46 -21.21
N GLY A 92 11.88 -23.24 -22.00
CA GLY A 92 12.69 -24.37 -21.52
C GLY A 92 13.89 -23.99 -20.66
N VAL A 93 14.13 -22.70 -20.46
CA VAL A 93 15.18 -22.15 -19.59
C VAL A 93 14.74 -22.10 -18.12
N LEU A 94 13.44 -22.26 -17.86
CA LEU A 94 12.81 -22.16 -16.55
C LEU A 94 12.47 -23.54 -16.00
N VAL A 95 12.86 -23.81 -14.75
CA VAL A 95 12.41 -25.01 -14.03
C VAL A 95 10.89 -24.92 -13.83
N GLY A 96 10.16 -25.88 -14.40
CA GLY A 96 8.69 -25.89 -14.40
C GLY A 96 8.03 -25.16 -15.58
N GLY A 97 8.82 -24.63 -16.53
CA GLY A 97 8.38 -24.19 -17.86
C GLY A 97 7.62 -22.86 -17.93
N THR A 98 6.89 -22.47 -16.89
CA THR A 98 6.14 -21.20 -16.82
C THR A 98 6.24 -20.57 -15.42
N ALA A 99 6.42 -19.25 -15.37
CA ALA A 99 6.40 -18.46 -14.15
C ALA A 99 5.67 -17.14 -14.36
N SER A 100 4.77 -16.78 -13.44
CA SER A 100 3.95 -15.57 -13.55
C SER A 100 4.06 -14.70 -12.31
N SER A 101 3.95 -13.39 -12.51
CA SER A 101 4.03 -12.38 -11.45
C SER A 101 2.77 -12.45 -10.62
N VAL A 102 2.90 -12.38 -9.30
CA VAL A 102 1.73 -12.41 -8.42
C VAL A 102 0.96 -11.10 -8.58
N SER A 103 -0.21 -11.18 -9.21
CA SER A 103 -1.13 -10.04 -9.39
C SER A 103 -1.22 -9.21 -8.12
N ARG A 104 -1.04 -7.88 -8.24
CA ARG A 104 -1.15 -6.91 -7.14
C ARG A 104 -2.56 -6.97 -6.57
N GLY A 105 -2.72 -7.80 -5.56
CA GLY A 105 -3.98 -8.03 -4.86
C GLY A 105 -4.11 -9.43 -4.24
N GLY A 106 -3.29 -10.40 -4.65
CA GLY A 106 -3.45 -11.80 -4.24
C GLY A 106 -4.77 -12.40 -4.74
N SER A 107 -5.01 -13.69 -4.52
CA SER A 107 -6.35 -14.28 -4.70
C SER A 107 -7.16 -14.00 -3.44
N GLY A 108 -7.95 -12.94 -3.44
CA GLY A 108 -8.83 -12.60 -2.31
C GLY A 108 -9.88 -11.55 -2.69
N PRO A 109 -11.01 -11.48 -1.96
CA PRO A 109 -12.18 -10.62 -2.28
C PRO A 109 -11.92 -9.10 -2.17
N SER A 110 -10.66 -8.71 -2.01
CA SER A 110 -10.18 -7.34 -1.84
C SER A 110 -9.15 -6.94 -2.89
N ASN A 111 -8.82 -7.82 -3.85
CA ASN A 111 -8.10 -7.39 -5.03
C ASN A 111 -9.06 -6.65 -5.97
N GLN A 112 -8.65 -5.50 -6.48
CA GLN A 112 -9.21 -4.98 -7.70
C GLN A 112 -8.14 -5.23 -8.74
N VAL A 113 -8.26 -6.35 -9.46
CA VAL A 113 -7.55 -6.49 -10.74
C VAL A 113 -8.23 -5.49 -11.66
N LEU A 114 -7.73 -4.25 -11.66
CA LEU A 114 -7.97 -3.34 -12.77
C LEU A 114 -7.19 -3.95 -13.92
N ALA A 115 -7.83 -4.84 -14.68
CA ALA A 115 -7.38 -5.23 -15.99
C ALA A 115 -7.24 -3.93 -16.80
N ARG A 116 -6.01 -3.41 -16.90
CA ARG A 116 -5.76 -2.30 -17.81
C ARG A 116 -5.90 -2.90 -19.19
N ARG A 117 -6.91 -2.45 -19.95
CA ARG A 117 -6.90 -2.64 -21.39
C ARG A 117 -5.69 -1.90 -21.96
N THR A 118 -4.60 -2.63 -22.17
CA THR A 118 -3.66 -2.32 -23.23
C THR A 118 -4.17 -3.02 -24.48
N ALA A 119 -4.09 -2.37 -25.65
CA ALA A 119 -4.66 -2.88 -26.91
C ALA A 119 -4.20 -4.30 -27.32
N ALA A 120 -3.21 -4.86 -26.64
CA ALA A 120 -2.68 -6.21 -26.84
C ALA A 120 -3.39 -7.31 -26.01
N ASN A 121 -4.01 -6.99 -24.88
CA ASN A 121 -4.61 -7.98 -23.98
C ASN A 121 -6.12 -8.15 -24.27
N GLN A 122 -6.45 -8.97 -25.27
CA GLN A 122 -7.83 -9.29 -25.62
C GLN A 122 -8.48 -10.35 -24.70
N ASN A 123 -7.69 -10.97 -23.81
CA ASN A 123 -8.13 -12.09 -22.97
C ASN A 123 -8.60 -11.66 -21.55
N GLU A 124 -8.37 -10.41 -21.15
CA GLU A 124 -8.93 -9.84 -19.91
C GLU A 124 -10.14 -8.95 -20.25
N THR A 125 -11.36 -9.46 -20.05
CA THR A 125 -12.59 -8.70 -20.27
C THR A 125 -12.82 -7.71 -19.14
N ASP A 126 -12.48 -6.43 -19.35
CA ASP A 126 -12.97 -5.31 -18.51
C ASP A 126 -14.46 -5.04 -18.79
N PHE A 127 -15.14 -4.28 -17.92
CA PHE A 127 -16.55 -3.90 -18.10
C PHE A 127 -16.80 -3.25 -19.48
N PHE A 128 -15.85 -2.45 -19.98
CA PHE A 128 -15.97 -1.85 -21.32
C PHE A 128 -15.80 -2.88 -22.45
N GLY A 129 -14.95 -3.89 -22.26
CA GLY A 129 -14.87 -5.02 -23.19
C GLY A 129 -16.17 -5.84 -23.20
N LEU A 130 -16.77 -6.03 -22.03
CA LEU A 130 -18.08 -6.69 -21.91
C LEU A 130 -19.21 -5.91 -22.61
N LEU A 131 -19.15 -4.57 -22.58
CA LEU A 131 -20.10 -3.72 -23.32
C LEU A 131 -19.86 -3.75 -24.83
N GLU A 132 -18.61 -3.84 -25.28
CA GLU A 132 -18.26 -4.06 -26.69
C GLU A 132 -18.79 -5.43 -27.15
N ASP A 133 -18.54 -6.50 -26.39
CA ASP A 133 -19.05 -7.84 -26.65
C ASP A 133 -20.59 -7.88 -26.70
N LEU A 134 -21.25 -7.13 -25.80
CA LEU A 134 -22.72 -7.00 -25.79
C LEU A 134 -23.23 -6.28 -27.04
N SER A 135 -22.56 -5.19 -27.45
CA SER A 135 -22.89 -4.47 -28.68
C SER A 135 -22.75 -5.37 -29.91
N ASP A 136 -21.67 -6.16 -29.97
CA ASP A 136 -21.41 -7.06 -31.10
C ASP A 136 -22.39 -8.23 -31.13
N ALA A 137 -22.71 -8.83 -29.97
CA ALA A 137 -23.73 -9.87 -29.86
C ALA A 137 -25.12 -9.35 -30.25
N MET A 138 -25.45 -8.10 -29.91
CA MET A 138 -26.71 -7.46 -30.32
C MET A 138 -26.76 -7.19 -31.82
N ARG A 139 -25.63 -6.85 -32.45
CA ARG A 139 -25.52 -6.64 -33.90
C ARG A 139 -25.58 -7.96 -34.68
N SER A 140 -25.03 -9.04 -34.13
CA SER A 140 -25.06 -10.38 -34.74
C SER A 140 -26.37 -11.13 -34.49
N GLY A 141 -27.23 -10.64 -33.58
CA GLY A 141 -28.50 -11.27 -33.24
C GLY A 141 -28.35 -12.52 -32.37
N ASP A 142 -27.23 -12.67 -31.65
CA ASP A 142 -26.97 -13.81 -30.77
C ASP A 142 -27.67 -13.64 -29.41
N ILE A 143 -28.98 -13.88 -29.40
CA ILE A 143 -29.83 -13.78 -28.20
C ILE A 143 -29.39 -14.78 -27.12
N THR A 144 -28.91 -15.96 -27.54
CA THR A 144 -28.44 -17.02 -26.64
C THR A 144 -27.15 -16.63 -25.92
N GLY A 145 -26.15 -16.10 -26.64
CA GLY A 145 -24.91 -15.61 -26.04
C GLY A 145 -25.14 -14.43 -25.09
N ILE A 146 -26.10 -13.56 -25.40
CA ILE A 146 -26.50 -12.45 -24.52
C ILE A 146 -27.09 -12.97 -23.21
N SER A 147 -28.07 -13.88 -23.30
CA SER A 147 -28.77 -14.43 -22.14
C SER A 147 -27.85 -15.25 -21.24
N ASP A 148 -27.08 -16.17 -21.81
CA ASP A 148 -26.43 -17.22 -21.03
C ASP A 148 -25.02 -16.84 -20.56
N SER A 149 -24.36 -15.89 -21.23
CA SER A 149 -22.96 -15.54 -20.97
C SER A 149 -22.76 -14.07 -20.59
N LEU A 150 -23.35 -13.14 -21.34
CA LEU A 150 -23.12 -11.69 -21.13
C LEU A 150 -23.86 -11.16 -19.90
N LEU A 151 -25.16 -11.47 -19.74
CA LEU A 151 -25.95 -11.01 -18.58
C LEU A 151 -25.37 -11.45 -17.23
N PRO A 152 -25.00 -12.73 -17.01
CA PRO A 152 -24.38 -13.15 -15.74
C PRO A 152 -23.06 -12.43 -15.45
N LYS A 153 -22.29 -12.10 -16.48
CA LYS A 153 -21.06 -11.31 -16.32
C LYS A 153 -21.37 -9.87 -15.89
N ILE A 154 -22.40 -9.23 -16.47
CA ILE A 154 -22.84 -7.88 -16.07
C ILE A 154 -23.29 -7.86 -14.61
N ASP A 155 -24.04 -8.89 -14.19
CA ASP A 155 -24.47 -9.03 -12.80
C ASP A 155 -23.26 -9.17 -11.86
N ALA A 156 -22.27 -10.00 -12.21
CA ALA A 156 -21.05 -10.16 -11.44
C ALA A 156 -20.24 -8.85 -11.31
N PHE A 157 -20.16 -8.05 -12.38
CA PHE A 157 -19.55 -6.72 -12.34
C PHE A 157 -20.33 -5.76 -11.43
N THR A 158 -21.65 -5.79 -11.50
CA THR A 158 -22.54 -4.96 -10.67
C THR A 158 -22.39 -5.30 -9.18
N ASP A 159 -22.34 -6.60 -8.86
CA ASP A 159 -22.08 -7.08 -7.50
C ASP A 159 -20.70 -6.66 -6.99
N ASN A 160 -19.68 -6.69 -7.85
CA ASN A 160 -18.35 -6.20 -7.49
C ASN A 160 -18.38 -4.69 -7.17
N LEU A 161 -19.06 -3.90 -8.00
CA LEU A 161 -19.22 -2.47 -7.78
C LEU A 161 -19.92 -2.17 -6.45
N PHE A 162 -20.99 -2.90 -6.13
CA PHE A 162 -21.68 -2.76 -4.84
C PHE A 162 -20.79 -3.14 -3.66
N LYS A 163 -19.99 -4.21 -3.76
CA LYS A 163 -19.02 -4.60 -2.72
C LYS A 163 -17.99 -3.50 -2.49
N VAL A 164 -17.43 -2.92 -3.55
CA VAL A 164 -16.44 -1.82 -3.46
C VAL A 164 -17.09 -0.58 -2.85
N ARG A 165 -18.27 -0.17 -3.32
CA ARG A 165 -18.99 1.00 -2.78
C ARG A 165 -19.35 0.81 -1.30
N GLY A 166 -19.84 -0.38 -0.92
CA GLY A 166 -20.13 -0.71 0.48
C GLY A 166 -18.89 -0.63 1.38
N ARG A 167 -17.74 -1.11 0.89
CA ARG A 167 -16.46 -1.01 1.61
C ARG A 167 -16.00 0.44 1.79
N VAL A 168 -16.11 1.27 0.75
CA VAL A 168 -15.79 2.71 0.85
C VAL A 168 -16.72 3.40 1.85
N GLY A 169 -18.02 3.08 1.83
CA GLY A 169 -18.97 3.58 2.82
C GLY A 169 -18.60 3.18 4.26
N ALA A 170 -18.18 1.93 4.48
CA ALA A 170 -17.70 1.47 5.79
C ALA A 170 -16.42 2.19 6.24
N LEU A 171 -15.48 2.44 5.32
CA LEU A 171 -14.26 3.21 5.61
C LEU A 171 -14.58 4.67 5.96
N GLN A 172 -15.51 5.29 5.25
CA GLN A 172 -15.98 6.63 5.55
C GLN A 172 -16.62 6.69 6.93
N LEU A 173 -17.52 5.74 7.26
CA LEU A 173 -18.12 5.65 8.59
C LEU A 173 -17.07 5.50 9.70
N ARG A 174 -16.05 4.66 9.47
CA ARG A 174 -14.96 4.48 10.43
C ARG A 174 -14.16 5.77 10.61
N TYR A 175 -13.86 6.48 9.53
CA TYR A 175 -13.17 7.77 9.58
C TYR A 175 -13.99 8.83 10.33
N GLU A 176 -15.28 8.95 10.03
CA GLU A 176 -16.19 9.88 10.72
C GLU A 176 -16.31 9.55 12.21
N THR A 177 -16.41 8.26 12.56
CA THR A 177 -16.47 7.80 13.95
C THR A 177 -15.16 8.11 14.69
N SER A 178 -14.01 7.84 14.07
CA SER A 178 -12.70 8.18 14.65
C SER A 178 -12.54 9.68 14.82
N ARG A 179 -12.95 10.49 13.84
CA ARG A 179 -12.94 11.95 13.94
C ARG A 179 -13.79 12.45 15.11
N LYS A 180 -15.02 11.94 15.26
CA LYS A 180 -15.90 12.27 16.39
C LYS A 180 -15.26 11.91 17.73
N ARG A 181 -14.62 10.73 17.83
CA ARG A 181 -13.90 10.32 19.06
C ARG A 181 -12.71 11.21 19.37
N LEU A 182 -11.93 11.63 18.36
CA LEU A 182 -10.81 12.55 18.56
C LEU A 182 -11.29 13.92 19.04
N GLN A 183 -12.36 14.45 18.45
CA GLN A 183 -12.97 15.70 18.91
C GLN A 183 -13.48 15.60 20.35
N GLN A 184 -14.10 14.48 20.72
CA GLN A 184 -14.54 14.26 22.10
C GLN A 184 -13.35 14.17 23.07
N ASN A 185 -12.27 13.48 22.69
CA ASN A 185 -11.06 13.39 23.50
C ASN A 185 -10.40 14.76 23.67
N ASP A 186 -10.37 15.58 22.63
CA ASP A 186 -9.80 16.93 22.67
C ASP A 186 -10.53 17.80 23.70
N VAL A 187 -11.88 17.79 23.68
CA VAL A 187 -12.70 18.48 24.68
C VAL A 187 -12.43 17.95 26.09
N SER A 188 -12.40 16.63 26.28
CA SER A 188 -12.13 16.04 27.60
C SER A 188 -10.72 16.34 28.11
N LEU A 189 -9.72 16.35 27.25
CA LEU A 189 -8.35 16.73 27.60
C LEU A 189 -8.26 18.21 27.96
N GLN A 190 -8.97 19.08 27.23
CA GLN A 190 -9.01 20.50 27.54
C GLN A 190 -9.71 20.78 28.88
N GLU A 191 -10.80 20.06 29.20
CA GLU A 191 -11.45 20.12 30.52
C GLU A 191 -10.51 19.66 31.64
N LEU A 192 -9.78 18.55 31.44
CA LEU A 192 -8.78 18.05 32.38
C LEU A 192 -7.66 19.07 32.59
N GLN A 193 -7.15 19.66 31.51
CA GLN A 193 -6.10 20.68 31.56
C GLN A 193 -6.58 21.94 32.29
N SER A 194 -7.79 22.42 31.99
CA SER A 194 -8.38 23.57 32.69
C SER A 194 -8.48 23.29 34.19
N LYS A 195 -9.03 22.14 34.60
CA LYS A 195 -9.16 21.79 36.02
C LYS A 195 -7.82 21.77 36.75
N ILE A 196 -6.77 21.22 36.14
CA ILE A 196 -5.44 21.19 36.75
C ILE A 196 -4.87 22.62 36.84
N SER A 197 -4.87 23.37 35.73
CA SER A 197 -4.30 24.72 35.68
C SER A 197 -5.06 25.74 36.55
N ASP A 198 -6.39 25.66 36.60
CA ASP A 198 -7.24 26.55 37.39
C ASP A 198 -7.11 26.25 38.89
N THR A 199 -6.93 24.98 39.27
CA THR A 199 -6.68 24.58 40.67
C THR A 199 -5.35 25.15 41.17
N ASP A 200 -4.29 25.07 40.35
CA ASP A 200 -2.97 25.61 40.70
C ASP A 200 -3.01 27.14 40.87
N LEU A 201 -3.74 27.86 40.03
CA LEU A 201 -3.94 29.31 40.17
C LEU A 201 -4.71 29.67 41.45
N ALA A 202 -5.80 28.97 41.74
CA ALA A 202 -6.57 29.19 42.96
C ALA A 202 -5.73 28.90 44.22
N GLU A 203 -4.96 27.82 44.23
CA GLU A 203 -4.05 27.48 45.33
C GLU A 203 -2.90 28.50 45.46
N ALA A 204 -2.32 28.97 44.36
CA ALA A 204 -1.28 29.99 44.39
C ALA A 204 -1.79 31.32 44.98
N ILE A 205 -3.00 31.77 44.57
CA ILE A 205 -3.62 33.00 45.08
C ILE A 205 -3.92 32.89 46.57
N THR A 206 -4.49 31.76 47.01
CA THR A 206 -4.82 31.55 48.44
C THR A 206 -3.55 31.53 49.30
N ARG A 207 -2.50 30.82 48.87
CA ARG A 207 -1.19 30.84 49.55
C ARG A 207 -0.58 32.24 49.60
N PHE A 208 -0.67 33.01 48.51
CA PHE A 208 -0.21 34.39 48.47
C PHE A 208 -0.96 35.29 49.44
N GLN A 209 -2.30 35.21 49.49
CA GLN A 209 -3.12 36.00 50.41
C GLN A 209 -2.90 35.62 51.88
N MET A 210 -2.68 34.34 52.18
CA MET A 210 -2.27 33.92 53.53
C MET A 210 -0.93 34.53 53.92
N ALA A 211 0.09 34.44 53.05
CA ALA A 211 1.40 35.05 53.31
C ALA A 211 1.31 36.58 53.48
N GLN A 212 0.51 37.26 52.65
CA GLN A 212 0.27 38.69 52.77
C GLN A 212 -0.43 39.06 54.10
N SER A 213 -1.43 38.27 54.50
CA SER A 213 -2.16 38.49 55.76
C SER A 213 -1.24 38.30 56.97
N VAL A 214 -0.41 37.24 56.97
CA VAL A 214 0.60 37.00 58.00
C VAL A 214 1.62 38.13 58.05
N TYR A 215 2.07 38.62 56.90
CA TYR A 215 3.00 39.76 56.82
C TYR A 215 2.40 41.07 57.35
N GLN A 216 1.14 41.36 57.05
CA GLN A 216 0.46 42.53 57.62
C GLN A 216 0.26 42.39 59.13
N ALA A 217 -0.10 41.19 59.61
CA ALA A 217 -0.23 40.93 61.05
C ALA A 217 1.12 41.04 61.79
N SER A 218 2.22 40.58 61.19
CA SER A 218 3.55 40.72 61.76
C SER A 218 4.00 42.18 61.80
N LEU A 219 3.76 42.96 60.74
CA LEU A 219 3.99 44.42 60.74
C LEU A 219 3.17 45.15 61.80
N ALA A 220 1.89 44.82 61.95
CA ALA A 220 1.04 45.42 62.99
C ALA A 220 1.53 45.08 64.41
N THR A 221 1.97 43.84 64.62
CA THR A 221 2.57 43.41 65.88
C THR A 221 3.86 44.17 66.17
N ILE A 222 4.75 44.31 65.18
CA ILE A 222 5.99 45.10 65.29
C ILE A 222 5.68 46.58 65.59
N ALA A 223 4.71 47.18 64.91
CA ALA A 223 4.30 48.56 65.15
C ALA A 223 3.80 48.77 66.60
N ARG A 224 3.11 47.77 67.17
CA ARG A 224 2.64 47.79 68.56
C ARG A 224 3.77 47.61 69.57
N ILE A 225 4.83 46.86 69.22
CA ILE A 225 6.06 46.74 70.02
C ILE A 225 6.90 48.02 69.97
N ILE A 226 6.97 48.68 68.81
CA ILE A 226 7.76 49.91 68.60
C ILE A 226 7.07 51.16 69.18
N GLN A 227 5.76 51.11 69.44
CA GLN A 227 5.11 52.16 70.22
C GLN A 227 5.76 52.22 71.62
N PRO A 228 6.34 53.37 72.02
CA PRO A 228 7.14 53.43 73.23
C PRO A 228 6.27 53.20 74.47
N THR A 229 6.55 52.13 75.22
CA THR A 229 6.08 51.93 76.61
C THR A 229 6.84 52.81 77.61
N LEU A 230 7.49 53.88 77.14
CA LEU A 230 8.24 54.82 77.97
C LEU A 230 7.38 55.58 79.00
N VAL A 231 6.05 55.58 78.84
CA VAL A 231 5.13 56.10 79.88
C VAL A 231 4.94 55.09 81.03
N ASP A 232 5.15 53.80 80.79
CA ASP A 232 5.03 52.72 81.79
C ASP A 232 6.31 52.52 82.62
N PHE A 233 7.42 53.14 82.21
CA PHE A 233 8.70 53.11 82.94
C PHE A 233 8.92 54.32 83.87
N LEU A 234 8.00 55.30 83.86
CA LEU A 234 8.10 56.55 84.62
C LEU A 234 6.91 56.81 85.58
N SER A 235 6.10 55.80 85.89
CA SER A 235 5.15 55.84 87.03
C SER A 235 5.53 54.84 88.10
#